data_AF-A0A964Y6V4-F1
#
_entry.id   AF-A0A964Y6V4-F1
#
_cell.length_a   1.000
_cell.length_b   1.000
_cell.length_c   1.000
_cell.angle_alpha   90.00
_cell.angle_beta   90.00
_cell.angle_gamma   90.00
#
_symmetry.space_group_name_H-M   'P 1'
#
loop_
_entity.id
_entity.type
_entity.pdbx_description
1 polymer ?
#
loop_
_entity_poly.entity_id
_entity_poly.type
_entity_poly.pdbx_seq_one_letter_code
_entity_poly.pdbx_strand_id
1 'polypeptide(L)'
;MSRLFIQFSHLFKSFGSFSLFEDISLSINEGDVFALIGENGSGKTTLLQLLTGITQADSGGFSKASGLSIGFLQQEIILPDSSVSVREFIEGSSLSVLEKEMSACLE
;
A
#
# COMPACT_ATOMS: atom_id res chain seq x y z
N MET A 1 16.68 2.13 19.25
CA MET A 1 15.32 2.64 18.92
C MET A 1 15.10 2.36 17.45
N SER A 2 14.01 1.68 17.09
CA SER A 2 13.65 1.45 15.69
C SER A 2 13.29 2.78 15.02
N ARG A 3 13.71 2.98 13.77
CA ARG A 3 13.44 4.20 13.01
C ARG A 3 11.98 4.21 12.55
N LEU A 4 11.27 5.31 12.77
CA LEU A 4 9.90 5.47 12.27
C LEU A 4 9.90 5.55 10.74
N PHE A 5 9.14 4.69 10.06
CA PHE A 5 9.07 4.62 8.60
C PHE A 5 7.82 5.29 8.06
N ILE A 6 6.66 5.00 8.63
CA ILE A 6 5.37 5.54 8.21
C ILE A 6 4.60 5.97 9.46
N GLN A 7 3.96 7.13 9.40
CA GLN A 7 3.05 7.59 10.45
C GLN A 7 1.78 8.13 9.82
N PHE A 8 0.65 7.53 10.15
CA PHE A 8 -0.67 8.12 9.93
C PHE A 8 -1.01 9.05 11.08
N SER A 9 -1.61 10.20 10.78
CA SER A 9 -1.98 11.19 11.77
C SER A 9 -3.37 11.73 11.45
N HIS A 10 -4.31 11.43 12.36
CA HIS A 10 -5.69 11.90 12.28
C HIS A 10 -6.32 11.68 10.90
N LEU A 11 -6.17 10.47 10.37
CA LEU A 11 -6.61 10.13 9.03
C LEU A 11 -8.14 9.98 9.01
N PHE A 12 -8.79 10.78 8.16
CA PHE A 12 -10.21 10.68 7.86
C PHE A 12 -10.44 10.34 6.39
N LYS A 13 -11.42 9.46 6.14
CA LYS A 13 -11.85 9.13 4.78
C LYS A 13 -13.33 8.78 4.74
N SER A 14 -14.03 9.35 3.77
CA SER A 14 -15.44 9.11 3.48
C SER A 14 -15.66 8.85 2.00
N PHE A 15 -16.73 8.12 1.70
CA PHE A 15 -17.25 7.92 0.36
C PHE A 15 -18.73 8.32 0.36
N GLY A 16 -19.02 9.50 -0.19
CA GLY A 16 -20.35 10.11 -0.08
C GLY A 16 -20.72 10.36 1.39
N SER A 17 -21.84 9.80 1.84
CA SER A 17 -22.29 9.89 3.24
C SER A 17 -21.71 8.81 4.15
N PHE A 18 -20.95 7.86 3.61
CA PHE A 18 -20.37 6.77 4.39
C PHE A 18 -18.98 7.15 4.88
N SER A 19 -18.83 7.29 6.19
CA SER A 19 -17.55 7.49 6.87
C SER A 19 -16.82 6.16 6.97
N LEU A 20 -15.69 6.04 6.27
CA LEU A 20 -14.87 4.82 6.27
C LEU A 20 -13.84 4.85 7.40
N PHE A 21 -13.17 5.99 7.59
CA PHE A 21 -12.18 6.21 8.65
C PHE A 21 -12.49 7.46 9.46
N GLU A 22 -12.54 7.30 10.78
CA GLU A 22 -12.82 8.35 11.76
C GLU A 22 -11.65 8.44 12.73
N ASP A 23 -10.58 9.15 12.34
CA ASP A 23 -9.38 9.37 13.16
C ASP A 23 -8.48 8.14 13.33
N ILE A 24 -7.93 7.63 12.22
CA ILE A 24 -6.86 6.64 12.30
C ILE A 24 -5.52 7.32 12.56
N SER A 25 -4.87 6.92 13.65
CA SER A 25 -3.49 7.29 13.99
C SER A 25 -2.68 6.04 14.34
N LEU A 26 -1.66 5.75 13.55
CA LEU A 26 -0.78 4.59 13.75
C LEU A 26 0.61 4.84 13.18
N SER A 27 1.60 4.13 13.70
CA SER A 27 3.00 4.24 13.30
C SER A 27 3.55 2.86 12.94
N ILE A 28 4.32 2.81 11.87
CA ILE A 28 5.05 1.63 11.40
C ILE A 28 6.53 1.98 11.43
N ASN A 29 7.30 1.17 12.14
CA ASN A 29 8.74 1.34 12.28
C ASN A 29 9.50 0.39 11.35
N GLU A 30 10.78 0.68 11.18
CA GLU A 30 11.74 -0.17 10.51
C GLU A 30 11.74 -1.59 11.10
N GLY A 31 11.60 -2.58 10.23
CA GLY A 31 11.58 -4.00 10.60
C GLY A 31 10.22 -4.52 11.07
N ASP A 32 9.20 -3.66 11.19
CA ASP A 32 7.87 -4.10 11.58
C ASP A 32 7.22 -4.95 10.47
N VAL A 33 6.68 -6.11 10.86
CA VAL A 33 5.77 -6.91 10.03
C VAL A 33 4.40 -6.83 10.68
N PHE A 34 3.44 -6.22 9.99
CA PHE A 34 2.09 -6.02 10.50
C PHE A 34 1.05 -6.65 9.58
N ALA A 35 -0.08 -7.04 10.16
CA ALA A 35 -1.23 -7.55 9.43
C ALA A 35 -2.41 -6.59 9.62
N LEU A 36 -3.07 -6.22 8.52
CA LEU A 36 -4.30 -5.46 8.55
C LEU A 36 -5.49 -6.41 8.37
N ILE A 37 -6.30 -6.56 9.42
CA ILE A 37 -7.41 -7.51 9.49
C ILE A 37 -8.73 -6.76 9.65
N GLY A 38 -9.78 -7.24 9.00
CA GLY A 38 -11.12 -6.68 9.06
C GLY A 38 -12.03 -7.29 8.00
N GLU A 39 -13.33 -7.06 8.12
CA GLU A 39 -14.32 -7.57 7.16
C GLU A 39 -14.20 -6.89 5.77
N ASN A 40 -14.84 -7.46 4.76
CA ASN A 40 -14.91 -6.80 3.46
C ASN A 40 -15.67 -5.48 3.59
N GLY A 41 -15.11 -4.41 3.02
CA GLY A 41 -15.63 -3.05 3.21
C GLY A 41 -15.04 -2.30 4.39
N SER A 42 -14.25 -2.92 5.27
CA SER A 42 -13.61 -2.24 6.42
C SER A 42 -12.49 -1.26 6.06
N GLY A 43 -12.21 -1.07 4.77
CA GLY A 43 -11.22 -0.09 4.29
C GLY A 43 -9.79 -0.60 4.14
N LYS A 44 -9.52 -1.90 4.26
CA LYS A 44 -8.15 -2.44 4.16
C LYS A 44 -7.40 -1.99 2.90
N THR A 45 -8.01 -2.24 1.74
CA THR A 45 -7.46 -1.84 0.44
C THR A 45 -7.33 -0.32 0.34
N THR A 46 -8.30 0.43 0.88
CA THR A 46 -8.26 1.90 0.92
C THR A 46 -7.07 2.42 1.74
N LEU A 47 -6.77 1.82 2.89
CA LEU A 47 -5.63 2.20 3.73
C LEU A 47 -4.30 1.94 3.01
N LEU A 48 -4.18 0.81 2.31
CA LEU A 48 -2.99 0.52 1.50
C LEU A 48 -2.87 1.46 0.29
N GLN A 49 -3.97 1.79 -0.38
CA GLN A 49 -3.99 2.75 -1.49
C GLN A 49 -3.68 4.18 -1.07
N LEU A 50 -3.95 4.55 0.19
CA LEU A 50 -3.54 5.83 0.75
C LEU A 50 -2.01 5.92 0.82
N LEU A 51 -1.33 4.85 1.25
CA LEU A 51 0.13 4.79 1.31
C LEU A 51 0.80 4.93 -0.06
N THR A 52 0.14 4.46 -1.11
CA THR A 52 0.65 4.58 -2.49
C THR A 52 0.31 5.91 -3.15
N GLY A 53 -0.56 6.70 -2.54
CA GLY A 53 -1.09 7.94 -3.11
C GLY A 53 -2.14 7.73 -4.21
N ILE A 54 -2.56 6.49 -4.48
CA ILE A 54 -3.66 6.18 -5.43
C ILE A 54 -4.97 6.79 -4.94
N THR A 55 -5.19 6.76 -3.62
CA THR A 55 -6.31 7.43 -2.95
C THR A 55 -5.77 8.50 -2.01
N GLN A 56 -6.49 9.60 -1.84
CA GLN A 56 -6.16 10.64 -0.86
C GLN A 56 -7.13 10.65 0.32
N ALA A 57 -6.62 11.05 1.48
CA ALA A 57 -7.43 11.28 2.67
C ALA A 57 -8.28 12.53 2.48
N ASP A 58 -9.39 12.62 3.20
CA ASP A 58 -10.20 13.85 3.19
C ASP A 58 -9.66 14.86 4.23
N SER A 59 -9.06 14.37 5.30
CA SER A 59 -8.32 15.15 6.29
C SER A 59 -7.24 14.30 6.97
N GLY A 60 -6.26 14.97 7.58
CA GLY A 60 -5.05 14.35 8.09
C GLY A 60 -4.21 13.75 6.96
N GLY A 61 -3.53 12.65 7.25
CA GLY A 61 -2.79 11.93 6.22
C GLY A 61 -1.74 10.99 6.79
N PHE A 62 -0.75 10.67 5.97
CA PHE A 62 0.44 9.97 6.41
C PHE A 62 1.71 10.72 6.02
N SER A 63 2.76 10.48 6.78
CA SER A 63 4.12 10.86 6.45
C SER A 63 4.97 9.61 6.33
N LYS A 64 6.01 9.68 5.50
CA LYS A 64 7.00 8.62 5.36
C LYS A 64 8.41 9.17 5.58
N ALA A 65 9.31 8.32 6.06
CA ALA A 65 10.71 8.66 6.21
C ALA A 65 11.34 9.05 4.86
N SER A 66 12.27 10.01 4.89
CA SER A 66 13.02 10.41 3.70
C SER A 66 13.80 9.21 3.13
N GLY A 67 13.73 9.05 1.81
CA GLY A 67 14.33 7.93 1.08
C GLY A 67 13.52 6.63 1.12
N LEU A 68 12.38 6.56 1.82
CA LEU A 68 11.55 5.36 1.84
C LEU A 68 10.78 5.21 0.52
N SER A 69 10.98 4.08 -0.17
CA SER A 69 10.17 3.65 -1.31
C SER A 69 9.00 2.77 -0.86
N ILE A 70 7.86 2.86 -1.54
CA ILE A 70 6.66 2.08 -1.23
C ILE A 70 6.33 1.23 -2.45
N GLY A 71 6.48 -0.09 -2.30
CA GLY A 71 6.03 -1.08 -3.26
C GLY A 71 4.62 -1.55 -2.94
N PHE A 72 3.77 -1.76 -3.95
CA PHE A 72 2.39 -2.20 -3.77
C PHE A 72 1.99 -3.30 -4.75
N LEU A 73 1.64 -4.46 -4.19
CA LEU A 73 1.05 -5.55 -4.94
C LEU A 73 -0.48 -5.42 -4.92
N GLN A 74 -1.08 -5.33 -6.09
CA GLN A 74 -2.53 -5.21 -6.22
C GLN A 74 -3.23 -6.52 -5.85
N GLN A 75 -4.41 -6.40 -5.25
CA GLN A 75 -5.23 -7.55 -4.87
C GLN A 75 -5.74 -8.34 -6.09
N GLU A 76 -6.13 -7.63 -7.15
CA GLU A 76 -6.56 -8.24 -8.40
C GLU A 76 -5.46 -8.08 -9.45
N ILE A 77 -5.09 -9.19 -10.06
CA ILE A 77 -4.12 -9.25 -11.14
C ILE A 77 -4.90 -9.60 -12.40
N ILE A 78 -4.90 -8.70 -13.39
CA ILE A 78 -5.50 -8.96 -14.70
C ILE A 78 -4.58 -9.92 -15.44
N LEU A 79 -5.02 -11.16 -15.59
CA LEU A 79 -4.27 -12.18 -16.31
C LEU A 79 -4.44 -11.96 -17.82
N PRO A 80 -3.36 -12.19 -18.59
CA PRO A 80 -3.42 -12.15 -20.03
C PRO A 80 -4.20 -13.36 -20.55
N ASP A 81 -4.48 -13.36 -21.86
CA ASP A 81 -5.06 -14.53 -22.49
C ASP A 81 -4.14 -15.77 -22.41
N SER A 82 -4.69 -16.94 -22.70
CA SER A 82 -3.99 -18.22 -22.57
C SER A 82 -2.84 -18.43 -23.58
N SER A 83 -2.63 -17.51 -24.52
CA SER A 83 -1.48 -17.57 -25.43
C SER A 83 -0.19 -17.06 -24.79
N VAL A 84 -0.28 -16.31 -23.69
CA VAL A 84 0.87 -15.76 -22.98
C VAL A 84 1.36 -16.73 -21.90
N SER A 85 2.66 -17.01 -21.88
CA SER A 85 3.24 -17.85 -20.83
C SER A 85 3.35 -17.11 -19.49
N VAL A 86 3.35 -17.84 -18.37
CA VAL A 86 3.51 -17.23 -17.03
C VAL A 86 4.80 -16.41 -16.93
N ARG A 87 5.90 -16.92 -17.52
CA ARG A 87 7.19 -16.22 -17.57
C ARG A 87 7.05 -14.87 -18.27
N GLU A 88 6.50 -14.90 -19.47
CA GLU A 88 6.32 -13.71 -20.30
C GLU A 88 5.40 -12.68 -19.63
N PHE A 89 4.33 -13.15 -18.98
CA PHE A 89 3.46 -12.29 -18.19
C PHE A 89 4.21 -11.61 -17.05
N ILE A 90 4.94 -12.36 -16.22
CA ILE A 90 5.67 -11.79 -15.07
C ILE A 90 6.71 -10.79 -15.56
N GLU A 91 7.53 -11.17 -16.54
CA GLU A 91 8.60 -10.33 -17.11
C GLU A 91 8.04 -9.02 -17.69
N GLY A 92 6.88 -9.06 -18.36
CA GLY A 92 6.20 -7.90 -18.93
C GLY A 92 5.27 -7.12 -17.97
N SER A 93 5.02 -7.63 -16.77
CA SER A 93 4.10 -7.02 -15.80
C SER A 93 4.77 -6.00 -14.89
N SER A 94 3.95 -5.25 -14.16
CA SER A 94 4.39 -4.40 -13.06
C SER A 94 5.05 -5.17 -11.90
N LEU A 95 4.89 -6.49 -11.83
CA LEU A 95 5.49 -7.33 -10.79
C LEU A 95 7.02 -7.40 -10.92
N SER A 96 7.54 -7.49 -12.15
CA SER A 96 8.99 -7.52 -12.37
C SER A 96 9.65 -6.18 -12.03
N VAL A 97 8.92 -5.08 -12.21
CA VAL A 97 9.36 -3.74 -11.78
C VAL A 97 9.39 -3.66 -10.26
N LEU A 98 8.31 -4.08 -9.61
CA LEU A 98 8.21 -4.11 -8.15
C LEU A 98 9.32 -4.97 -7.51
N GLU A 99 9.60 -6.15 -8.06
CA GLU A 99 10.68 -7.03 -7.59
C GLU A 99 12.05 -6.35 -7.68
N LYS A 100 12.33 -5.65 -8.79
CA LYS A 100 13.58 -4.90 -8.98
C LYS A 100 13.69 -3.73 -7.99
N GLU A 101 12.62 -2.97 -7.79
CA GLU A 101 12.58 -1.87 -6.82
C GLU A 101 12.81 -2.37 -5.40
N MET A 102 12.17 -3.49 -5.02
CA MET A 102 12.37 -4.11 -3.71
C MET A 102 13.81 -4.59 -3.53
N SER A 103 14.38 -5.25 -4.55
CA SER A 103 15.76 -5.74 -4.50
C SER A 103 16.77 -4.59 -4.37
N ALA A 104 16.57 -3.48 -5.10
CA ALA A 104 17.41 -2.30 -5.01
C ALA A 104 17.35 -1.59 -3.65
N CYS A 105 16.31 -1.82 -2.84
CA CYS A 105 16.22 -1.30 -1.47
C CYS A 105 16.94 -2.18 -0.43
N LEU A 106 17.34 -3.40 -0.81
CA LEU A 106 18.05 -4.34 0.06
C LEU A 106 19.57 -4.30 -0.13
N GLU A 107 20.06 -3.64 -1.19
CA GLU A 107 21.46 -3.37 -1.49
C GLU A 107 21.93 -2.04 -0.87
#